data_AF-A0A6A6BV80-F1
#
_entry.id   AF-A0A6A6BV80-F1
#
_cell.length_a   1.000
_cell.length_b   1.000
_cell.length_c   1.000
_cell.angle_alpha   90.00
_cell.angle_beta   90.00
_cell.angle_gamma   90.00
#
_symmetry.space_group_name_H-M   'P 1'
#
loop_
_entity.id
_entity.type
_entity.pdbx_description
1 polymer ?
#
loop_
_entity_poly.entity_id
_entity_poly.type
_entity_poly.pdbx_seq_one_letter_code
_entity_poly.pdbx_strand_id
1 'polypeptide(L)'
;MSSSFAGVTDLNHVKWIPKPKAGEPALTATVVAKVTQTTAHPAPALSDTLAPSTAKVTPARNLAPQVDRNAFDTFQLPKLSLKDQTAPKSFNAAILSAAIQCGCSIDAISAYLESYDHVTIRTEINAPVEGLCTALFYAIERNDTQCVTLLLQHGANPTIPSFQMPALGFAIINGKQSLSNPLDVIKTLLAYGADAKAIPFVKPSTAGWKAACISAMNISQEFFIHRAKVIPKTNMRTKQLARAHGMTELLNLPYFLIGQSHATTLIKDNVVSYVTLEGREPLVMAFSGPSGHGKTELAQQMGKLLSVDTTVVDCAQMKHDTDLFGARNGYQRSDEGSQLNNFLAENDGKCSVVFLDEFDKTSKEILHSLLLVCGSGAYYDRRNNTRVDCSKTLWILATNLGDKEIERFYNEHMKKKPEEERETIYEIRGLFTKKFGAPFTGRINVVVPFLPFNETECAIVTHKFLLDFVDEVRQDIEIRPDVKRYVGHCHFDIGDGTDLVRHIAKTSYTPELGARSLRQAVNNVKLKFILAYLNDDGGKLITDETNESPLQRFVPRLITHSGGSKEIVVLAEPLKCKPVLDSDSSQGSTTVSMTDSDDSDDDVIMPLRF
;
A
#
# COMPACT_ATOMS: atom_id res chain seq x y z
N MET A 1 -4.17 -21.51 -46.11
CA MET A 1 -5.39 -22.14 -45.55
C MET A 1 -5.12 -22.40 -44.06
N SER A 2 -4.94 -21.43 -43.15
CA SER A 2 -5.70 -20.23 -42.76
C SER A 2 -7.13 -20.51 -42.28
N SER A 3 -7.25 -21.00 -41.05
CA SER A 3 -8.44 -20.82 -40.20
C SER A 3 -7.99 -20.23 -38.87
N SER A 4 -8.31 -18.96 -38.71
CA SER A 4 -7.96 -18.05 -37.63
C SER A 4 -8.80 -18.27 -36.37
N PHE A 5 -8.11 -18.34 -35.24
CA PHE A 5 -8.56 -17.93 -33.91
C PHE A 5 -8.97 -16.44 -33.93
N ALA A 6 -10.17 -16.12 -33.42
CA ALA A 6 -10.58 -14.81 -32.88
C ALA A 6 -11.99 -14.97 -32.24
N GLY A 7 -12.32 -14.42 -31.08
CA GLY A 7 -11.62 -13.43 -30.30
C GLY A 7 -12.03 -13.45 -28.82
N VAL A 8 -11.01 -13.28 -27.99
CA VAL A 8 -11.07 -12.71 -26.66
C VAL A 8 -11.47 -11.24 -26.83
N THR A 9 -12.59 -10.82 -26.25
CA THR A 9 -12.91 -9.39 -26.13
C THR A 9 -12.10 -8.80 -24.99
N ASP A 10 -10.96 -8.22 -25.37
CA ASP A 10 -10.12 -7.35 -24.57
C ASP A 10 -10.94 -6.12 -24.12
N LEU A 11 -11.17 -5.98 -22.82
CA LEU A 11 -11.94 -4.89 -22.20
C LEU A 11 -11.07 -3.67 -21.84
N ASN A 12 -9.87 -3.55 -22.40
CA ASN A 12 -8.92 -2.48 -22.09
C ASN A 12 -9.15 -1.14 -22.83
N HIS A 13 -10.26 -0.96 -23.55
CA HIS A 13 -10.50 0.30 -24.28
C HIS A 13 -11.93 0.82 -24.13
N VAL A 14 -12.29 1.27 -22.93
CA VAL A 14 -13.28 2.35 -22.78
C VAL A 14 -12.52 3.68 -22.71
N LYS A 15 -12.14 4.22 -23.88
CA LYS A 15 -11.64 5.59 -23.99
C LYS A 15 -12.83 6.56 -23.88
N TRP A 16 -12.92 7.25 -22.76
CA TRP A 16 -13.81 8.41 -22.64
C TRP A 16 -13.24 9.56 -23.47
N ILE A 17 -13.94 9.94 -24.54
CA ILE A 17 -13.58 11.11 -25.34
C ILE A 17 -14.01 12.35 -24.55
N PRO A 18 -13.09 13.26 -24.17
CA PRO A 18 -13.47 14.50 -23.49
C PRO A 18 -14.32 15.37 -24.41
N LYS A 19 -15.31 16.07 -23.83
CA LYS A 19 -16.15 17.03 -24.56
C LYS A 19 -15.26 18.07 -25.27
N PRO A 20 -15.54 18.42 -26.54
CA PRO A 20 -14.91 19.58 -27.15
C PRO A 20 -15.28 20.83 -26.34
N LYS A 21 -14.29 21.70 -26.10
CA LYS A 21 -14.52 23.03 -25.51
C LYS A 21 -15.46 23.81 -26.43
N ALA A 22 -16.40 24.55 -25.84
CA ALA A 22 -17.32 25.40 -26.59
C ALA A 22 -16.50 26.42 -27.40
N GLY A 23 -16.50 26.32 -28.74
CA GLY A 23 -15.90 27.33 -29.61
C GLY A 23 -15.31 26.89 -30.96
N GLU A 24 -15.16 25.60 -31.27
CA GLU A 24 -14.55 25.17 -32.55
C GLU A 24 -15.56 24.52 -33.53
N PRO A 25 -15.49 24.83 -34.83
CA PRO A 25 -16.42 24.30 -35.83
C PRO A 25 -16.07 22.84 -36.20
N ALA A 26 -17.09 21.98 -36.24
CA ALA A 26 -16.96 20.58 -36.59
C ALA A 26 -16.63 20.40 -38.09
N LEU A 27 -15.47 19.80 -38.39
CA LEU A 27 -15.17 19.23 -39.70
C LEU A 27 -15.78 17.82 -39.78
N THR A 28 -16.76 17.67 -40.67
CA THR A 28 -17.43 16.42 -41.03
C THR A 28 -16.49 15.49 -41.80
N ALA A 29 -16.43 14.21 -41.40
CA ALA A 29 -15.95 13.12 -42.25
C ALA A 29 -17.01 12.01 -42.32
N THR A 30 -17.48 11.77 -43.53
CA THR A 30 -18.54 10.86 -43.96
C THR A 30 -18.06 9.40 -43.96
N VAL A 31 -18.83 8.47 -43.40
CA VAL A 31 -18.81 7.06 -43.83
C VAL A 31 -20.23 6.56 -44.04
N VAL A 32 -20.43 5.99 -45.22
CA VAL A 32 -21.66 5.60 -45.88
C VAL A 32 -22.30 4.38 -45.20
N ALA A 33 -23.50 4.54 -44.64
CA ALA A 33 -24.37 3.42 -44.27
C ALA A 33 -25.27 3.06 -45.46
N LYS A 34 -25.16 1.81 -45.92
CA LYS A 34 -25.97 1.25 -47.00
C LYS A 34 -27.36 0.93 -46.47
N VAL A 35 -28.36 1.58 -47.07
CA VAL A 35 -29.80 1.42 -46.82
C VAL A 35 -30.29 0.08 -47.36
N THR A 36 -31.14 -0.61 -46.59
CA THR A 36 -32.24 -1.42 -47.16
C THR A 36 -33.55 -1.05 -46.48
N GLN A 37 -34.52 -0.70 -47.32
CA GLN A 37 -35.82 -0.11 -47.06
C GLN A 37 -36.84 -1.13 -46.56
N THR A 38 -37.79 -0.67 -45.73
CA THR A 38 -39.21 -1.03 -45.92
C THR A 38 -40.12 0.07 -45.33
N THR A 39 -40.77 0.82 -46.24
CA THR A 39 -42.18 1.30 -46.27
C THR A 39 -42.90 1.76 -44.98
N ALA A 40 -43.79 2.76 -44.90
CA ALA A 40 -44.18 3.94 -45.67
C ALA A 40 -45.29 4.69 -44.85
N HIS A 41 -45.15 6.02 -44.68
CA HIS A 41 -46.18 7.08 -44.44
C HIS A 41 -47.05 7.12 -43.14
N PRO A 42 -47.66 8.29 -42.79
CA PRO A 42 -47.09 9.62 -42.52
C PRO A 42 -47.59 10.23 -41.17
N ALA A 43 -46.99 11.35 -40.75
CA ALA A 43 -47.40 12.16 -39.59
C ALA A 43 -48.80 12.79 -39.74
N PRO A 44 -49.38 13.37 -38.66
CA PRO A 44 -49.25 14.82 -38.51
C PRO A 44 -49.18 15.40 -37.07
N ALA A 45 -48.60 16.60 -37.04
CA ALA A 45 -48.96 17.80 -36.26
C ALA A 45 -48.73 17.89 -34.73
N LEU A 46 -47.87 18.88 -34.43
CA LEU A 46 -47.68 19.70 -33.24
C LEU A 46 -48.95 20.03 -32.43
N SER A 47 -48.84 19.97 -31.09
CA SER A 47 -49.39 20.99 -30.18
C SER A 47 -48.71 20.92 -28.81
N ASP A 48 -48.21 22.07 -28.36
CA ASP A 48 -47.70 22.36 -27.03
C ASP A 48 -48.70 22.01 -25.92
N THR A 49 -48.20 21.47 -24.81
CA THR A 49 -48.70 21.81 -23.46
C THR A 49 -47.73 21.30 -22.38
N LEU A 50 -47.18 22.26 -21.65
CA LEU A 50 -46.45 22.08 -20.40
C LEU A 50 -47.38 21.58 -19.28
N ALA A 51 -47.07 20.44 -18.67
CA ALA A 51 -47.39 20.12 -17.27
C ALA A 51 -46.47 19.00 -16.75
N PRO A 52 -46.06 19.01 -15.47
CA PRO A 52 -44.98 18.17 -14.97
C PRO A 52 -45.47 16.74 -14.71
N SER A 53 -44.97 15.77 -15.47
CA SER A 53 -45.17 14.35 -15.21
C SER A 53 -44.28 13.92 -14.04
N THR A 54 -44.89 13.79 -12.86
CA THR A 54 -44.37 13.00 -11.74
C THR A 54 -44.17 11.55 -12.19
N ALA A 55 -42.94 11.16 -12.50
CA ALA A 55 -42.59 9.77 -12.73
C ALA A 55 -42.58 9.03 -11.38
N LYS A 56 -43.68 8.33 -11.09
CA LYS A 56 -43.76 7.32 -10.03
C LYS A 56 -42.71 6.24 -10.32
N VAL A 57 -41.79 6.05 -9.38
CA VAL A 57 -40.96 4.85 -9.30
C VAL A 57 -41.89 3.69 -8.91
N THR A 58 -42.21 2.82 -9.86
CA THR A 58 -42.82 1.53 -9.56
C THR A 58 -41.72 0.64 -8.97
N PRO A 59 -41.85 0.13 -7.73
CA PRO A 59 -40.85 -0.78 -7.19
C PRO A 59 -40.90 -2.07 -8.00
N ALA A 60 -39.79 -2.42 -8.65
CA ALA A 60 -39.60 -3.77 -9.14
C ALA A 60 -39.71 -4.71 -7.92
N ARG A 61 -40.58 -5.70 -8.08
CA ARG A 61 -41.01 -6.66 -7.08
C ARG A 61 -39.80 -7.27 -6.35
N ASN A 62 -39.78 -7.06 -5.04
CA ASN A 62 -38.94 -7.68 -4.01
C ASN A 62 -38.18 -8.94 -4.43
N LEU A 63 -36.85 -8.80 -4.52
CA LEU A 63 -35.89 -9.68 -3.85
C LEU A 63 -34.69 -8.81 -3.49
N ALA A 64 -34.83 -7.99 -2.45
CA ALA A 64 -33.66 -7.64 -1.67
C ALA A 64 -33.04 -8.98 -1.23
N PRO A 65 -31.75 -9.27 -1.48
CA PRO A 65 -31.15 -10.43 -0.88
C PRO A 65 -31.40 -10.29 0.62
N GLN A 66 -32.06 -11.28 1.23
CA GLN A 66 -32.04 -11.39 2.67
C GLN A 66 -30.59 -11.67 3.03
N VAL A 67 -29.81 -10.61 3.19
CA VAL A 67 -28.52 -10.65 3.86
C VAL A 67 -28.87 -11.11 5.27
N ASP A 68 -28.64 -12.38 5.54
CA ASP A 68 -28.77 -12.93 6.87
C ASP A 68 -27.90 -12.06 7.78
N ARG A 69 -28.56 -11.24 8.60
CA ARG A 69 -27.91 -10.19 9.42
C ARG A 69 -26.92 -10.78 10.44
N ASN A 70 -26.87 -12.11 10.54
CA ASN A 70 -26.03 -12.85 11.45
C ASN A 70 -24.87 -13.59 10.75
N ALA A 71 -24.84 -13.69 9.42
CA ALA A 71 -23.81 -14.41 8.67
C ALA A 71 -22.79 -13.45 8.02
N PHE A 72 -21.97 -12.79 8.85
CA PHE A 72 -20.88 -11.95 8.36
C PHE A 72 -19.69 -12.74 7.79
N ASP A 73 -19.67 -14.06 7.99
CA ASP A 73 -18.62 -14.95 7.49
C ASP A 73 -18.68 -15.18 5.96
N THR A 74 -19.80 -14.85 5.29
CA THR A 74 -20.00 -14.98 3.84
C THR A 74 -20.53 -13.70 3.18
N PHE A 75 -20.25 -12.55 3.79
CA PHE A 75 -20.79 -11.26 3.34
C PHE A 75 -20.10 -10.79 2.04
N GLN A 76 -20.90 -10.53 1.00
CA GLN A 76 -20.45 -9.95 -0.28
C GLN A 76 -21.27 -8.69 -0.60
N LEU A 77 -20.65 -7.71 -1.25
CA LEU A 77 -21.38 -6.51 -1.67
C LEU A 77 -22.30 -6.81 -2.87
N PRO A 78 -23.37 -6.02 -3.06
CA PRO A 78 -24.22 -6.15 -4.24
C PRO A 78 -23.41 -6.03 -5.53
N LYS A 79 -23.65 -6.92 -6.49
CA LYS A 79 -23.05 -6.84 -7.84
C LYS A 79 -23.76 -5.75 -8.64
N LEU A 80 -23.03 -4.72 -9.02
CA LEU A 80 -23.52 -3.60 -9.82
C LEU A 80 -23.29 -3.90 -11.31
N SER A 81 -24.28 -3.57 -12.14
CA SER A 81 -24.13 -3.65 -13.60
C SER A 81 -23.86 -2.26 -14.18
N LEU A 82 -22.78 -2.12 -14.93
CA LEU A 82 -22.59 -1.00 -15.84
C LEU A 82 -23.58 -1.16 -17.00
N LYS A 83 -24.77 -0.59 -16.88
CA LYS A 83 -25.65 -0.43 -18.06
C LYS A 83 -25.01 0.62 -18.97
N ASP A 84 -25.15 0.45 -20.29
CA ASP A 84 -24.77 1.45 -21.32
C ASP A 84 -25.47 2.78 -21.06
N GLN A 85 -24.90 3.58 -20.15
CA GLN A 85 -25.34 4.91 -19.84
C GLN A 85 -24.33 5.84 -20.50
N THR A 86 -24.79 6.59 -21.50
CA THR A 86 -24.10 7.79 -21.97
C THR A 86 -23.70 8.63 -20.76
N ALA A 87 -22.45 9.13 -20.71
CA ALA A 87 -21.89 9.90 -19.58
C ALA A 87 -22.98 10.77 -18.92
N PRO A 88 -23.39 10.48 -17.67
CA PRO A 88 -24.46 11.24 -17.05
C PRO A 88 -24.08 12.72 -16.96
N LYS A 89 -25.07 13.61 -17.03
CA LYS A 89 -24.85 15.06 -16.92
C LYS A 89 -24.40 15.48 -15.52
N SER A 90 -24.63 14.65 -14.51
CA SER A 90 -24.24 14.82 -13.12
C SER A 90 -23.38 13.65 -12.66
N PHE A 91 -22.56 13.88 -11.63
CA PHE A 91 -21.82 12.82 -10.98
C PHE A 91 -22.78 11.72 -10.48
N ASN A 92 -22.32 10.47 -10.50
CA ASN A 92 -23.08 9.33 -10.01
C ASN A 92 -22.16 8.35 -9.29
N ALA A 93 -22.38 8.20 -7.98
CA ALA A 93 -21.63 7.29 -7.12
C ALA A 93 -21.83 5.81 -7.50
N ALA A 94 -22.99 5.43 -8.04
CA ALA A 94 -23.26 4.05 -8.46
C ALA A 94 -22.43 3.65 -9.69
N ILE A 95 -22.23 4.56 -10.65
CA ILE A 95 -21.36 4.30 -11.81
C ILE A 95 -19.91 4.19 -11.36
N LEU A 96 -19.48 5.07 -10.46
CA LEU A 96 -18.15 4.99 -9.85
C LEU A 96 -17.94 3.65 -9.15
N SER A 97 -18.89 3.22 -8.32
CA SER A 97 -18.82 1.92 -7.63
C SER A 97 -18.85 0.73 -8.59
N ALA A 98 -19.65 0.78 -9.65
CA ALA A 98 -19.67 -0.26 -10.66
C ALA A 98 -18.34 -0.34 -11.43
N ALA A 99 -17.75 0.81 -11.81
CA ALA A 99 -16.44 0.87 -12.45
C ALA A 99 -15.34 0.32 -11.54
N ILE A 100 -15.38 0.66 -10.24
CA ILE A 100 -14.48 0.08 -9.24
C ILE A 100 -14.69 -1.44 -9.19
N GLN A 101 -15.91 -1.93 -9.01
CA GLN A 101 -16.17 -3.37 -8.90
C GLN A 101 -15.78 -4.16 -10.16
N CYS A 102 -15.91 -3.56 -11.35
CA CYS A 102 -15.54 -4.17 -12.63
C CYS A 102 -14.04 -4.18 -12.94
N GLY A 103 -13.17 -3.66 -12.07
CA GLY A 103 -11.73 -3.75 -12.31
C GLY A 103 -11.11 -2.58 -13.08
N CYS A 104 -11.81 -1.45 -13.28
CA CYS A 104 -11.27 -0.33 -14.04
C CYS A 104 -9.94 0.19 -13.46
N SER A 105 -9.05 0.69 -14.34
CA SER A 105 -7.76 1.25 -13.95
C SER A 105 -7.92 2.53 -13.13
N ILE A 106 -6.92 2.81 -12.29
CA ILE A 106 -6.95 4.01 -11.46
C ILE A 106 -6.97 5.29 -12.28
N ASP A 107 -6.30 5.31 -13.43
CA ASP A 107 -6.28 6.46 -14.33
C ASP A 107 -7.67 6.74 -14.90
N ALA A 108 -8.45 5.69 -15.20
CA ALA A 108 -9.83 5.84 -15.65
C ALA A 108 -10.74 6.37 -14.52
N ILE A 109 -10.52 5.91 -13.29
CA ILE A 109 -11.26 6.40 -12.12
C ILE A 109 -10.89 7.86 -11.82
N SER A 110 -9.60 8.22 -11.89
CA SER A 110 -9.12 9.60 -11.73
C SER A 110 -9.69 10.51 -12.80
N ALA A 111 -9.62 10.10 -14.07
CA ALA A 111 -10.19 10.87 -15.19
C ALA A 111 -11.70 11.08 -15.05
N TYR A 112 -12.44 10.08 -14.55
CA TYR A 112 -13.86 10.24 -14.24
C TYR A 112 -14.09 11.28 -13.14
N LEU A 113 -13.34 11.20 -12.03
CA LEU A 113 -13.45 12.18 -10.94
C LEU A 113 -13.06 13.58 -11.39
N GLU A 114 -11.99 13.74 -12.16
CA GLU A 114 -11.52 15.03 -12.69
C GLU A 114 -12.47 15.66 -13.71
N SER A 115 -13.37 14.87 -14.30
CA SER A 115 -14.37 15.39 -15.25
C SER A 115 -15.50 16.20 -14.60
N TYR A 116 -15.62 16.16 -13.26
CA TYR A 116 -16.63 16.88 -12.49
C TYR A 116 -15.98 17.91 -11.56
N ASP A 117 -16.77 18.89 -11.12
CA ASP A 117 -16.29 19.88 -10.15
C ASP A 117 -16.10 19.27 -8.75
N HIS A 118 -15.06 19.73 -8.05
CA HIS A 118 -14.73 19.23 -6.71
C HIS A 118 -15.85 19.40 -5.67
N VAL A 119 -16.79 20.34 -5.88
CA VAL A 119 -17.89 20.58 -4.95
C VAL A 119 -18.93 19.48 -5.08
N THR A 120 -19.38 19.18 -6.30
CA THR A 120 -20.32 18.09 -6.60
C THR A 120 -19.79 16.74 -6.13
N ILE A 121 -18.51 16.46 -6.38
CA ILE A 121 -17.89 15.20 -5.94
C ILE A 121 -17.97 15.09 -4.42
N ARG A 122 -17.60 16.14 -3.67
CA ARG A 122 -17.61 16.10 -2.20
C ARG A 122 -19.01 15.89 -1.61
N THR A 123 -20.04 16.42 -2.25
CA THR A 123 -21.41 16.25 -1.79
C THR A 123 -21.95 14.84 -2.05
N GLU A 124 -21.55 14.22 -3.16
CA GLU A 124 -22.18 13.00 -3.65
C GLU A 124 -21.31 11.74 -3.51
N ILE A 125 -20.00 11.83 -3.31
CA ILE A 125 -19.09 10.67 -3.20
C ILE A 125 -19.43 9.75 -2.01
N ASN A 126 -20.09 10.31 -0.99
CA ASN A 126 -20.56 9.59 0.19
C ASN A 126 -22.03 9.14 0.08
N ALA A 127 -22.68 9.36 -1.06
CA ALA A 127 -24.05 8.91 -1.27
C ALA A 127 -24.11 7.36 -1.25
N PRO A 128 -25.14 6.78 -0.60
CA PRO A 128 -25.29 5.34 -0.54
C PRO A 128 -25.70 4.79 -1.92
N VAL A 129 -24.88 3.89 -2.47
CA VAL A 129 -25.17 3.14 -3.68
C VAL A 129 -26.20 2.07 -3.35
N GLU A 130 -27.28 2.04 -4.13
CA GLU A 130 -28.48 1.22 -3.88
C GLU A 130 -29.09 1.37 -2.47
N GLY A 131 -28.78 2.47 -1.77
CA GLY A 131 -29.23 2.71 -0.39
C GLY A 131 -28.48 1.89 0.67
N LEU A 132 -27.37 1.23 0.31
CA LEU A 132 -26.71 0.24 1.16
C LEU A 132 -25.31 0.66 1.64
N CYS A 133 -24.41 1.01 0.71
CA CYS A 133 -23.01 1.30 1.04
C CYS A 133 -22.41 2.41 0.18
N THR A 134 -21.31 2.99 0.65
CA THR A 134 -20.58 4.03 -0.08
C THR A 134 -19.60 3.44 -1.08
N ALA A 135 -19.17 4.23 -2.08
CA ALA A 135 -18.17 3.81 -3.05
C ALA A 135 -16.83 3.35 -2.42
N LEU A 136 -16.52 3.84 -1.22
CA LEU A 136 -15.36 3.43 -0.44
C LEU A 136 -15.38 1.93 -0.09
N PHE A 137 -16.56 1.34 0.17
CA PHE A 137 -16.67 -0.09 0.50
C PHE A 137 -16.31 -0.97 -0.71
N TYR A 138 -16.69 -0.58 -1.92
CA TYR A 138 -16.31 -1.30 -3.14
C TYR A 138 -14.80 -1.25 -3.41
N ALA A 139 -14.14 -0.13 -3.10
CA ALA A 139 -12.68 -0.04 -3.19
C ALA A 139 -11.98 -0.93 -2.14
N ILE A 140 -12.54 -1.03 -0.94
CA ILE A 140 -12.04 -1.92 0.13
C ILE A 140 -12.27 -3.40 -0.21
N GLU A 141 -13.39 -3.74 -0.84
CA GLU A 141 -13.70 -5.11 -1.29
C GLU A 141 -12.59 -5.63 -2.22
N ARG A 142 -12.11 -4.78 -3.13
CA ARG A 142 -11.00 -5.10 -4.05
C ARG A 142 -9.62 -5.10 -3.41
N ASN A 143 -9.50 -4.68 -2.14
CA ASN A 143 -8.23 -4.47 -1.47
C ASN A 143 -7.27 -3.54 -2.25
N ASP A 144 -7.81 -2.54 -2.95
CA ASP A 144 -7.03 -1.60 -3.75
C ASP A 144 -6.71 -0.33 -2.94
N THR A 145 -5.50 -0.28 -2.38
CA THR A 145 -5.03 0.85 -1.58
C THR A 145 -5.02 2.16 -2.38
N GLN A 146 -4.66 2.12 -3.67
CA GLN A 146 -4.54 3.34 -4.46
C GLN A 146 -5.93 3.93 -4.76
N CYS A 147 -6.90 3.07 -5.12
CA CYS A 147 -8.29 3.50 -5.29
C CYS A 147 -8.89 4.03 -3.98
N VAL A 148 -8.61 3.38 -2.84
CA VAL A 148 -9.04 3.86 -1.51
C VAL A 148 -8.46 5.25 -1.23
N THR A 149 -7.16 5.44 -1.43
CA THR A 149 -6.48 6.73 -1.28
C THR A 149 -7.12 7.80 -2.16
N LEU A 150 -7.34 7.52 -3.44
CA LEU A 150 -7.95 8.45 -4.39
C LEU A 150 -9.35 8.90 -3.91
N LEU A 151 -10.22 7.97 -3.52
CA LEU A 151 -11.56 8.31 -3.02
C LEU A 151 -11.49 9.19 -1.75
N LEU A 152 -10.57 8.87 -0.82
CA LEU A 152 -10.38 9.64 0.41
C LEU A 152 -9.84 11.05 0.15
N GLN A 153 -8.96 11.21 -0.84
CA GLN A 153 -8.47 12.52 -1.30
C GLN A 153 -9.60 13.37 -1.89
N HIS A 154 -10.52 12.76 -2.65
CA HIS A 154 -11.70 13.42 -3.22
C HIS A 154 -12.85 13.66 -2.23
N GLY A 155 -12.74 13.20 -0.98
CA GLY A 155 -13.68 13.54 0.10
C GLY A 155 -14.55 12.39 0.60
N ALA A 156 -14.25 11.14 0.23
CA ALA A 156 -14.86 9.98 0.87
C ALA A 156 -14.56 10.00 2.38
N ASN A 157 -15.57 9.71 3.20
CA ASN A 157 -15.46 9.75 4.65
C ASN A 157 -15.39 8.31 5.21
N PRO A 158 -14.25 7.89 5.79
CA PRO A 158 -14.09 6.53 6.31
C PRO A 158 -14.86 6.27 7.61
N THR A 159 -15.48 7.29 8.22
CA THR A 159 -16.27 7.13 9.45
C THR A 159 -17.74 6.83 9.18
N ILE A 160 -18.21 6.94 7.93
CA ILE A 160 -19.60 6.63 7.59
C ILE A 160 -19.75 5.10 7.58
N PRO A 161 -20.57 4.52 8.48
CA PRO A 161 -20.79 3.08 8.49
C PRO A 161 -21.72 2.66 7.35
N SER A 162 -21.43 1.51 6.75
CA SER A 162 -22.37 0.80 5.85
C SER A 162 -22.76 -0.50 6.52
N PHE A 163 -24.03 -0.91 6.43
CA PHE A 163 -24.52 -2.12 7.13
C PHE A 163 -24.25 -2.15 8.65
N GLN A 164 -24.26 -0.99 9.31
CA GLN A 164 -23.88 -0.81 10.73
C GLN A 164 -22.43 -1.21 11.06
N MET A 165 -21.59 -1.36 10.04
CA MET A 165 -20.19 -1.75 10.14
C MET A 165 -19.30 -0.58 9.68
N PRO A 166 -18.25 -0.23 10.44
CA PRO A 166 -17.27 0.74 9.99
C PRO A 166 -16.43 0.17 8.83
N ALA A 167 -15.96 1.03 7.94
CA ALA A 167 -15.06 0.66 6.83
C ALA A 167 -13.84 -0.15 7.30
N LEU A 168 -13.30 0.19 8.47
CA LEU A 168 -12.19 -0.51 9.11
C LEU A 168 -12.54 -1.96 9.50
N GLY A 169 -13.74 -2.20 10.01
CA GLY A 169 -14.20 -3.55 10.34
C GLY A 169 -14.44 -4.39 9.10
N PHE A 170 -14.99 -3.77 8.04
CA PHE A 170 -15.16 -4.43 6.75
C PHE A 170 -13.83 -4.85 6.12
N ALA A 171 -12.82 -3.98 6.12
CA ALA A 171 -11.49 -4.30 5.58
C ALA A 171 -10.85 -5.53 6.26
N ILE A 172 -10.98 -5.65 7.58
CA ILE A 172 -10.44 -6.78 8.36
C ILE A 172 -11.16 -8.09 7.98
N ILE A 173 -12.49 -8.07 7.95
CA ILE A 173 -13.30 -9.25 7.62
C ILE A 173 -13.06 -9.68 6.17
N ASN A 174 -13.10 -8.73 5.24
CA ASN A 174 -12.88 -8.98 3.82
C ASN A 174 -11.49 -9.55 3.54
N GLY A 175 -10.45 -9.06 4.22
CA GLY A 175 -9.09 -9.59 4.05
C GLY A 175 -8.99 -11.07 4.40
N LYS A 176 -9.63 -11.53 5.49
CA LYS A 176 -9.67 -12.96 5.83
C LYS A 176 -10.49 -13.78 4.84
N GLN A 177 -11.63 -13.26 4.37
CA GLN A 177 -12.48 -13.96 3.40
C GLN A 177 -11.80 -14.11 2.04
N SER A 178 -11.16 -13.05 1.58
CA SER A 178 -10.44 -12.99 0.31
C SER A 178 -9.02 -13.56 0.41
N LEU A 179 -8.61 -14.04 1.60
CA LEU A 179 -7.25 -14.51 1.94
C LEU A 179 -6.12 -13.50 1.63
N SER A 180 -6.47 -12.22 1.47
CA SER A 180 -5.59 -11.16 0.99
C SER A 180 -5.16 -10.25 2.14
N ASN A 181 -3.96 -9.68 2.08
CA ASN A 181 -3.45 -8.78 3.10
C ASN A 181 -4.07 -7.37 3.01
N PRO A 182 -4.97 -6.95 3.94
CA PRO A 182 -5.63 -5.65 3.87
C PRO A 182 -4.88 -4.55 4.63
N LEU A 183 -3.63 -4.80 5.02
CA LEU A 183 -2.92 -3.97 5.99
C LEU A 183 -2.71 -2.54 5.49
N ASP A 184 -2.41 -2.36 4.20
CA ASP A 184 -2.17 -1.03 3.64
C ASP A 184 -3.46 -0.22 3.47
N VAL A 185 -4.58 -0.87 3.13
CA VAL A 185 -5.92 -0.26 3.18
C VAL A 185 -6.26 0.19 4.60
N ILE A 186 -5.99 -0.65 5.60
CA ILE A 186 -6.22 -0.34 7.02
C ILE A 186 -5.40 0.87 7.46
N LYS A 187 -4.08 0.90 7.17
CA LYS A 187 -3.22 2.05 7.49
C LYS A 187 -3.74 3.34 6.85
N THR A 188 -4.16 3.27 5.59
CA THR A 188 -4.70 4.40 4.84
C THR A 188 -6.01 4.89 5.47
N LEU A 189 -6.95 4.00 5.79
CA LEU A 189 -8.19 4.37 6.46
C LEU A 189 -7.93 5.06 7.82
N LEU A 190 -7.00 4.53 8.63
CA LEU A 190 -6.62 5.11 9.92
C LEU A 190 -6.00 6.51 9.77
N ALA A 191 -5.14 6.70 8.78
CA ALA A 191 -4.50 7.98 8.50
C ALA A 191 -5.48 9.07 8.06
N TYR A 192 -6.49 8.71 7.25
CA TYR A 192 -7.53 9.64 6.83
C TYR A 192 -8.61 9.88 7.90
N GLY A 193 -8.59 9.11 9.00
CA GLY A 193 -9.33 9.38 10.23
C GLY A 193 -10.44 8.40 10.55
N ALA A 194 -10.37 7.16 10.04
CA ALA A 194 -11.25 6.07 10.47
C ALA A 194 -11.23 5.92 12.00
N ASP A 195 -12.38 5.61 12.60
CA ASP A 195 -12.48 5.52 14.04
C ASP A 195 -11.97 4.18 14.58
N ALA A 196 -10.72 4.16 15.03
CA ALA A 196 -10.11 2.99 15.67
C ALA A 196 -10.82 2.56 16.97
N LYS A 197 -11.58 3.45 17.61
CA LYS A 197 -12.34 3.12 18.84
C LYS A 197 -13.57 2.27 18.55
N ALA A 198 -14.07 2.28 17.31
CA ALA A 198 -15.20 1.47 16.89
C ALA A 198 -14.85 -0.04 16.81
N ILE A 199 -13.57 -0.39 16.73
CA ILE A 199 -13.12 -1.78 16.62
C ILE A 199 -13.01 -2.43 18.01
N PRO A 200 -13.69 -3.57 18.23
CA PRO A 200 -13.67 -4.28 19.49
C PRO A 200 -12.40 -5.12 19.64
N PHE A 201 -11.90 -5.26 20.87
CA PHE A 201 -10.76 -6.10 21.24
C PHE A 201 -11.16 -7.27 22.15
N VAL A 202 -12.41 -7.26 22.62
CA VAL A 202 -12.97 -8.30 23.49
C VAL A 202 -14.13 -8.95 22.73
N LYS A 203 -14.14 -10.29 22.69
CA LYS A 203 -15.15 -11.06 21.98
C LYS A 203 -16.54 -10.72 22.54
N PRO A 204 -17.47 -10.19 21.73
CA PRO A 204 -18.81 -9.87 22.20
C PRO A 204 -19.60 -11.15 22.50
N SER A 205 -20.59 -11.04 23.39
CA SER A 205 -21.52 -12.13 23.70
C SER A 205 -22.49 -12.44 22.56
N THR A 206 -22.74 -11.48 21.67
CA THR A 206 -23.66 -11.61 20.53
C THR A 206 -22.90 -11.83 19.22
N ALA A 207 -23.40 -12.76 18.39
CA ALA A 207 -22.92 -12.95 17.03
C ALA A 207 -23.16 -11.69 16.19
N GLY A 208 -22.22 -11.37 15.29
CA GLY A 208 -22.29 -10.18 14.44
C GLY A 208 -20.91 -9.77 13.92
N TRP A 209 -20.85 -8.67 13.16
CA TRP A 209 -19.60 -8.21 12.53
C TRP A 209 -18.46 -8.00 13.54
N LYS A 210 -18.77 -7.61 14.77
CA LYS A 210 -17.79 -7.46 15.86
C LYS A 210 -17.09 -8.77 16.22
N ALA A 211 -17.82 -9.88 16.26
CA ALA A 211 -17.26 -11.21 16.52
C ALA A 211 -16.43 -11.70 15.34
N ALA A 212 -16.94 -11.52 14.11
CA ALA A 212 -16.23 -11.86 12.87
C ALA A 212 -14.91 -11.07 12.76
N CYS A 213 -14.95 -9.76 13.01
CA CYS A 213 -13.79 -8.87 13.00
C CYS A 213 -12.69 -9.34 13.96
N ILE A 214 -13.03 -9.71 15.20
CA ILE A 214 -12.04 -10.20 16.18
C ILE A 214 -11.44 -11.52 15.71
N SER A 215 -12.25 -12.43 15.17
CA SER A 215 -11.76 -13.71 14.65
C SER A 215 -10.88 -13.56 13.40
N ALA A 216 -10.98 -12.42 12.71
CA ALA A 216 -10.25 -12.13 11.49
C ALA A 216 -9.01 -11.27 11.70
N MET A 217 -8.88 -10.64 12.87
CA MET A 217 -7.83 -9.68 13.15
C MET A 217 -6.49 -10.38 13.44
N ASN A 218 -5.43 -9.93 12.77
CA ASN A 218 -4.06 -10.37 13.03
C ASN A 218 -3.27 -9.37 13.89
N ILE A 219 -2.09 -9.78 14.36
CA ILE A 219 -1.25 -8.98 15.27
C ILE A 219 -0.81 -7.63 14.67
N SER A 220 -0.54 -7.55 13.36
CA SER A 220 -0.16 -6.30 12.70
C SER A 220 -1.33 -5.32 12.61
N GLN A 221 -2.51 -5.82 12.27
CA GLN A 221 -3.73 -5.00 12.24
C GLN A 221 -4.05 -4.48 13.64
N GLU A 222 -3.99 -5.36 14.65
CA GLU A 222 -4.19 -4.99 16.05
C GLU A 222 -3.22 -3.88 16.49
N PHE A 223 -1.94 -4.01 16.15
CA PHE A 223 -0.90 -3.02 16.44
C PHE A 223 -1.24 -1.64 15.87
N PHE A 224 -1.60 -1.53 14.59
CA PHE A 224 -1.91 -0.23 13.98
C PHE A 224 -3.21 0.38 14.51
N ILE A 225 -4.22 -0.44 14.82
CA ILE A 225 -5.47 0.02 15.43
C ILE A 225 -5.21 0.54 16.85
N HIS A 226 -4.41 -0.18 17.66
CA HIS A 226 -3.99 0.29 18.98
C HIS A 226 -3.20 1.59 18.88
N ARG A 227 -2.26 1.67 17.93
CA ARG A 227 -1.48 2.88 17.65
C ARG A 227 -2.39 4.07 17.29
N ALA A 228 -3.40 3.88 16.46
CA ALA A 228 -4.37 4.92 16.09
C ALA A 228 -5.24 5.41 17.28
N LYS A 229 -5.38 4.61 18.35
CA LYS A 229 -6.06 5.05 19.58
C LYS A 229 -5.19 5.98 20.43
N VAL A 230 -3.87 5.80 20.38
CA VAL A 230 -2.89 6.56 21.17
C VAL A 230 -2.47 7.84 20.46
N ILE A 231 -2.28 7.78 19.13
CA ILE A 231 -1.83 8.94 18.35
C ILE A 231 -2.98 9.96 18.27
N PRO A 232 -2.71 11.25 18.54
CA PRO A 232 -3.72 12.30 18.39
C PRO A 232 -4.19 12.40 16.94
N LYS A 233 -5.50 12.56 16.74
CA LYS A 233 -6.09 12.71 15.41
C LYS A 233 -5.50 13.96 14.73
N THR A 234 -5.19 13.85 13.44
CA THR A 234 -4.68 14.99 12.68
C THR A 234 -5.71 16.12 12.61
N ASN A 235 -5.31 17.32 13.01
CA ASN A 235 -6.14 18.53 13.01
C ASN A 235 -6.62 18.91 11.60
N MET A 236 -7.80 19.52 11.51
CA MET A 236 -8.38 19.94 10.23
C MET A 236 -7.50 20.91 9.45
N ARG A 237 -6.79 21.83 10.14
CA ARG A 237 -5.84 22.76 9.51
C ARG A 237 -4.68 22.03 8.85
N THR A 238 -4.13 21.02 9.50
CA THR A 238 -3.07 20.18 8.93
C THR A 238 -3.57 19.40 7.71
N LYS A 239 -4.80 18.86 7.76
CA LYS A 239 -5.42 18.20 6.59
C LYS A 239 -5.63 19.17 5.42
N GLN A 240 -6.04 20.41 5.72
CA GLN A 240 -6.20 21.46 4.71
C GLN A 240 -4.86 21.82 4.07
N LEU A 241 -3.81 22.01 4.86
CA LEU A 241 -2.47 22.33 4.36
C LEU A 241 -1.91 21.19 3.50
N ALA A 242 -1.99 19.95 3.98
CA ALA A 242 -1.55 18.78 3.23
C ALA A 242 -2.23 18.70 1.86
N ARG A 243 -3.54 18.98 1.79
CA ARG A 243 -4.28 19.03 0.52
C ARG A 243 -3.85 20.19 -0.37
N ALA A 244 -3.63 21.38 0.19
CA ALA A 244 -3.25 22.56 -0.57
C ALA A 244 -1.90 22.39 -1.29
N HIS A 245 -0.98 21.62 -0.69
CA HIS A 245 0.34 21.33 -1.25
C HIS A 245 0.46 19.95 -1.91
N GLY A 246 -0.64 19.20 -2.06
CA GLY A 246 -0.59 17.84 -2.63
C GLY A 246 0.13 16.79 -1.77
N MET A 247 0.42 17.09 -0.50
CA MET A 247 1.13 16.21 0.44
C MET A 247 0.17 15.40 1.31
N THR A 248 -0.97 14.93 0.77
CA THR A 248 -1.95 14.17 1.57
C THR A 248 -1.40 12.87 2.11
N GLU A 249 -0.45 12.26 1.40
CA GLU A 249 0.24 11.04 1.82
C GLU A 249 1.12 11.24 3.07
N LEU A 250 1.53 12.47 3.39
CA LEU A 250 2.22 12.79 4.64
C LEU A 250 1.37 12.44 5.87
N LEU A 251 0.04 12.40 5.72
CA LEU A 251 -0.88 11.95 6.78
C LEU A 251 -0.70 10.47 7.14
N ASN A 252 -0.18 9.65 6.21
CA ASN A 252 0.09 8.23 6.39
C ASN A 252 1.40 7.97 7.15
N LEU A 253 2.27 8.98 7.30
CA LEU A 253 3.58 8.86 7.93
C LEU A 253 3.58 8.14 9.31
N PRO A 254 2.62 8.38 10.23
CA PRO A 254 2.59 7.69 11.53
C PRO A 254 2.29 6.18 11.43
N TYR A 255 1.78 5.71 10.30
CA TYR A 255 1.43 4.31 10.06
C TYR A 255 2.38 3.64 9.06
N PHE A 256 3.29 4.41 8.46
CA PHE A 256 4.21 3.95 7.43
C PHE A 256 5.26 2.99 8.00
N LEU A 257 5.96 3.38 9.07
CA LEU A 257 6.94 2.55 9.76
C LEU A 257 6.35 1.85 10.98
N ILE A 258 6.80 0.61 11.20
CA ILE A 258 6.59 -0.11 12.45
C ILE A 258 7.53 0.49 13.50
N GLY A 259 6.99 0.84 14.66
CA GLY A 259 7.72 1.61 15.67
C GLY A 259 8.02 3.04 15.22
N GLN A 260 9.10 3.60 15.75
CA GLN A 260 9.63 4.93 15.39
C GLN A 260 8.58 6.06 15.46
N SER A 261 7.62 5.96 16.39
CA SER A 261 6.56 6.96 16.58
C SER A 261 7.13 8.35 16.86
N HIS A 262 8.23 8.41 17.60
CA HIS A 262 8.92 9.65 17.91
C HIS A 262 9.53 10.29 16.64
N ALA A 263 10.32 9.53 15.88
CA ALA A 263 10.92 9.99 14.63
C ALA A 263 9.88 10.49 13.61
N THR A 264 8.82 9.71 13.39
CA THR A 264 7.73 10.07 12.46
C THR A 264 6.99 11.33 12.89
N THR A 265 6.81 11.55 14.20
CA THR A 265 6.20 12.79 14.73
C THR A 265 7.11 13.99 14.50
N LEU A 266 8.41 13.87 14.84
CA LEU A 266 9.38 14.94 14.61
C LEU A 266 9.45 15.35 13.13
N ILE A 267 9.52 14.38 12.21
CA ILE A 267 9.57 14.65 10.77
C ILE A 267 8.28 15.36 10.33
N LYS A 268 7.11 14.84 10.72
CA LYS A 268 5.82 15.45 10.38
C LYS A 268 5.75 16.90 10.83
N ASP A 269 6.11 17.17 12.09
CA ASP A 269 5.99 18.50 12.69
C ASP A 269 6.97 19.49 12.04
N ASN A 270 8.20 19.08 11.76
CA ASN A 270 9.19 19.92 11.09
C ASN A 270 8.80 20.21 9.64
N VAL A 271 8.34 19.21 8.88
CA VAL A 271 7.91 19.39 7.48
C VAL A 271 6.65 20.27 7.39
N VAL A 272 5.65 20.02 8.24
CA VAL A 272 4.43 20.84 8.29
C VAL A 272 4.77 22.28 8.67
N SER A 273 5.62 22.49 9.67
CA SER A 273 6.09 23.83 10.07
C SER A 273 6.80 24.54 8.93
N TYR A 274 7.71 23.84 8.27
CA TYR A 274 8.49 24.36 7.16
C TYR A 274 7.63 24.83 5.98
N VAL A 275 6.65 24.01 5.58
CA VAL A 275 5.70 24.34 4.52
C VAL A 275 4.80 25.50 4.94
N THR A 276 4.33 25.51 6.19
CA THR A 276 3.43 26.55 6.71
C THR A 276 4.09 27.93 6.70
N LEU A 277 5.39 27.99 6.99
CA LEU A 277 6.14 29.25 7.08
C LEU A 277 6.76 29.68 5.75
N GLU A 278 6.56 28.93 4.67
CA GLU A 278 7.24 29.12 3.39
C GLU A 278 8.76 29.30 3.60
N GLY A 279 9.38 28.29 4.21
CA GLY A 279 10.79 28.33 4.61
C GLY A 279 11.70 28.88 3.51
N ARG A 280 12.47 29.92 3.84
CA ARG A 280 13.38 30.61 2.91
C ARG A 280 14.77 29.96 2.82
N GLU A 281 15.07 29.08 3.77
CA GLU A 281 16.29 28.28 3.81
C GLU A 281 15.91 26.80 3.66
N PRO A 282 16.80 25.93 3.18
CA PRO A 282 16.53 24.50 3.09
C PRO A 282 16.28 23.86 4.45
N LEU A 283 15.42 22.82 4.48
CA LEU A 283 15.22 22.01 5.68
C LEU A 283 16.18 20.81 5.66
N VAL A 284 17.13 20.79 6.58
CA VAL A 284 18.14 19.75 6.75
C VAL A 284 17.84 18.91 7.99
N MET A 285 17.55 17.63 7.78
CA MET A 285 17.24 16.66 8.82
C MET A 285 18.31 15.57 8.85
N ALA A 286 18.81 15.23 10.03
CA ALA A 286 19.77 14.15 10.18
C ALA A 286 19.13 12.94 10.87
N PHE A 287 19.00 11.83 10.16
CA PHE A 287 18.50 10.57 10.67
C PHE A 287 19.66 9.78 11.27
N SER A 288 19.62 9.57 12.58
CA SER A 288 20.69 8.94 13.36
C SER A 288 20.15 7.76 14.14
N GLY A 289 20.91 6.67 14.25
CA GLY A 289 20.52 5.46 14.99
C GLY A 289 21.03 4.19 14.30
N PRO A 290 20.92 3.02 14.96
CA PRO A 290 21.52 1.79 14.47
C PRO A 290 21.03 1.33 13.09
N SER A 291 21.86 0.56 12.39
CA SER A 291 21.51 -0.01 11.08
C SER A 291 20.29 -0.93 11.17
N GLY A 292 19.47 -0.96 10.11
CA GLY A 292 18.31 -1.85 10.07
C GLY A 292 17.05 -1.38 10.83
N HIS A 293 16.99 -0.13 11.31
CA HIS A 293 15.85 0.42 12.06
C HIS A 293 14.94 1.37 11.27
N GLY A 294 15.08 1.43 9.94
CA GLY A 294 14.15 2.14 9.06
C GLY A 294 14.59 3.55 8.62
N LYS A 295 15.83 3.97 8.89
CA LYS A 295 16.39 5.27 8.43
C LYS A 295 16.27 5.42 6.90
N THR A 296 16.89 4.50 6.17
CA THR A 296 16.91 4.45 4.70
C THR A 296 15.51 4.22 4.12
N GLU A 297 14.73 3.31 4.71
CA GLU A 297 13.36 3.02 4.26
C GLU A 297 12.47 4.26 4.34
N LEU A 298 12.55 5.03 5.44
CA LEU A 298 11.77 6.26 5.55
C LEU A 298 12.27 7.35 4.61
N ALA A 299 13.58 7.57 4.54
CA ALA A 299 14.17 8.62 3.73
C ALA A 299 13.84 8.47 2.23
N GLN A 300 13.92 7.24 1.70
CA GLN A 300 13.56 6.94 0.30
C GLN A 300 12.08 7.19 -0.01
N GLN A 301 11.22 7.17 1.00
CA GLN A 301 9.77 7.25 0.84
C GLN A 301 9.26 8.68 1.07
N MET A 302 10.10 9.57 1.60
CA MET A 302 9.74 10.97 1.81
C MET A 302 9.28 11.67 0.52
N GLY A 303 9.89 11.35 -0.63
CA GLY A 303 9.41 11.84 -1.93
C GLY A 303 7.97 11.51 -2.21
N LYS A 304 7.61 10.23 -2.09
CA LYS A 304 6.23 9.75 -2.30
C LYS A 304 5.27 10.34 -1.27
N LEU A 305 5.68 10.42 -0.01
CA LEU A 305 4.86 10.99 1.07
C LEU A 305 4.56 12.49 0.86
N LEU A 306 5.49 13.22 0.25
CA LEU A 306 5.33 14.63 -0.08
C LEU A 306 4.83 14.85 -1.53
N SER A 307 4.69 13.80 -2.32
CA SER A 307 4.38 13.89 -3.76
C SER A 307 5.34 14.82 -4.52
N VAL A 308 6.64 14.71 -4.24
CA VAL A 308 7.70 15.50 -4.88
C VAL A 308 8.82 14.60 -5.39
N ASP A 309 9.60 15.15 -6.32
CA ASP A 309 10.78 14.48 -6.86
C ASP A 309 11.82 14.22 -5.77
N THR A 310 12.51 13.09 -5.89
CA THR A 310 13.53 12.67 -4.92
C THR A 310 14.74 12.07 -5.61
N THR A 311 15.93 12.39 -5.10
CA THR A 311 17.17 11.72 -5.48
C THR A 311 17.83 11.10 -4.26
N VAL A 312 18.49 9.96 -4.49
CA VAL A 312 19.24 9.24 -3.47
C VAL A 312 20.70 9.22 -3.88
N VAL A 313 21.58 9.63 -2.96
CA VAL A 313 23.02 9.64 -3.14
C VAL A 313 23.63 8.80 -2.04
N ASP A 314 24.38 7.76 -2.42
CA ASP A 314 25.22 7.00 -1.49
C ASP A 314 26.54 7.76 -1.27
N CYS A 315 26.67 8.42 -0.12
CA CYS A 315 27.87 9.20 0.19
C CYS A 315 29.13 8.36 0.38
N ALA A 316 29.02 7.04 0.56
CA ALA A 316 30.19 6.17 0.67
C ALA A 316 30.88 5.95 -0.69
N GLN A 317 30.14 6.10 -1.79
CA GLN A 317 30.66 5.98 -3.15
C GLN A 317 31.26 7.30 -3.66
N MET A 318 30.89 8.43 -3.05
CA MET A 318 31.34 9.76 -3.45
C MET A 318 32.63 10.14 -2.70
N LYS A 319 33.76 10.24 -3.41
CA LYS A 319 35.05 10.59 -2.79
C LYS A 319 35.36 12.07 -2.94
N HIS A 320 35.06 12.62 -4.11
CA HIS A 320 35.35 14.00 -4.49
C HIS A 320 34.08 14.81 -4.74
N ASP A 321 34.18 16.14 -4.69
CA ASP A 321 33.05 17.02 -5.02
C ASP A 321 32.62 16.87 -6.49
N THR A 322 33.52 16.47 -7.37
CA THR A 322 33.25 16.17 -8.79
C THR A 322 32.41 14.93 -8.97
N ASP A 323 32.50 13.94 -8.08
CA ASP A 323 31.64 12.76 -8.13
C ASP A 323 30.20 13.17 -7.80
N LEU A 324 30.04 14.08 -6.84
CA LEU A 324 28.75 14.53 -6.37
C LEU A 324 28.08 15.53 -7.32
N PHE A 325 28.81 16.53 -7.80
CA PHE A 325 28.26 17.66 -8.57
C PHE A 325 28.73 17.70 -10.04
N GLY A 326 29.61 16.80 -10.45
CA GLY A 326 30.19 16.80 -11.79
C GLY A 326 31.41 17.72 -11.92
N ALA A 327 32.04 17.63 -13.09
CA ALA A 327 33.13 18.51 -13.48
C ALA A 327 32.64 19.96 -13.63
N ARG A 328 33.50 20.93 -13.32
CA ARG A 328 33.19 22.36 -13.46
C ARG A 328 33.20 22.78 -14.94
N ASN A 329 32.40 23.78 -15.29
CA ASN A 329 32.39 24.39 -16.63
C ASN A 329 33.82 24.74 -17.09
N GLY A 330 34.15 24.39 -18.34
CA GLY A 330 35.48 24.55 -18.92
C GLY A 330 36.38 23.32 -18.81
N TYR A 331 35.96 22.27 -18.09
CA TYR A 331 36.63 20.96 -18.08
C TYR A 331 35.92 19.96 -19.00
N GLN A 332 36.63 18.90 -19.40
CA GLN A 332 36.08 17.84 -20.24
C GLN A 332 34.89 17.15 -19.55
N ARG A 333 33.80 16.88 -20.29
CA ARG A 333 32.56 16.26 -19.79
C ARG A 333 31.81 17.09 -18.74
N SER A 334 32.09 18.38 -18.67
CA SER A 334 31.35 19.29 -17.77
C SER A 334 29.89 19.48 -18.19
N ASP A 335 29.54 19.19 -19.44
CA ASP A 335 28.18 19.20 -19.97
C ASP A 335 27.30 18.03 -19.47
N GLU A 336 27.91 16.90 -19.07
CA GLU A 336 27.19 15.73 -18.54
C GLU A 336 26.61 15.98 -17.14
N GLY A 337 27.30 16.80 -16.33
CA GLY A 337 26.96 17.05 -14.93
C GLY A 337 27.10 15.81 -14.05
N SER A 338 26.22 15.66 -13.07
CA SER A 338 26.13 14.49 -12.19
C SER A 338 24.68 14.29 -11.74
N GLN A 339 24.40 13.17 -11.07
CA GLN A 339 23.06 12.88 -10.56
C GLN A 339 22.52 14.00 -9.67
N LEU A 340 23.29 14.49 -8.69
CA LEU A 340 22.81 15.56 -7.81
C LEU A 340 22.76 16.92 -8.53
N ASN A 341 23.77 17.25 -9.36
CA ASN A 341 23.75 18.52 -10.11
C ASN A 341 22.53 18.63 -11.01
N ASN A 342 22.26 17.57 -11.78
CA ASN A 342 21.17 17.54 -12.75
C ASN A 342 19.81 17.57 -12.04
N PHE A 343 19.68 16.80 -10.95
CA PHE A 343 18.47 16.81 -10.13
C PHE A 343 18.17 18.18 -9.53
N LEU A 344 19.17 18.86 -8.96
CA LEU A 344 18.97 20.20 -8.39
C LEU A 344 18.57 21.20 -9.47
N ALA A 345 19.22 21.17 -10.65
CA ALA A 345 18.90 22.04 -11.77
C ALA A 345 17.48 21.81 -12.33
N GLU A 346 17.01 20.57 -12.41
CA GLU A 346 15.66 20.22 -12.86
C GLU A 346 14.56 20.67 -11.86
N ASN A 347 14.93 20.77 -10.58
CA ASN A 347 14.07 21.13 -9.47
C ASN A 347 14.21 22.57 -8.99
N ASP A 348 14.74 23.46 -9.83
CA ASP A 348 14.91 24.89 -9.54
C ASP A 348 13.60 25.55 -9.01
N GLY A 349 13.64 26.07 -7.78
CA GLY A 349 12.52 26.75 -7.10
C GLY A 349 11.37 25.84 -6.67
N LYS A 350 11.48 24.51 -6.86
CA LYS A 350 10.47 23.51 -6.54
C LYS A 350 10.81 22.77 -5.24
N CYS A 351 9.78 22.29 -4.56
CA CYS A 351 9.99 21.39 -3.42
C CYS A 351 10.48 20.03 -3.95
N SER A 352 11.56 19.54 -3.37
CA SER A 352 12.22 18.27 -3.75
C SER A 352 12.90 17.67 -2.51
N VAL A 353 13.18 16.37 -2.54
CA VAL A 353 13.93 15.69 -1.47
C VAL A 353 15.28 15.22 -1.99
N VAL A 354 16.34 15.53 -1.25
CA VAL A 354 17.68 14.96 -1.46
C VAL A 354 18.01 14.06 -0.27
N PHE A 355 18.15 12.77 -0.53
CA PHE A 355 18.56 11.81 0.48
C PHE A 355 20.04 11.46 0.31
N LEU A 356 20.85 11.82 1.31
CA LEU A 356 22.26 11.49 1.44
C LEU A 356 22.42 10.29 2.41
N ASP A 357 22.62 9.09 1.87
CA ASP A 357 22.81 7.86 2.65
C ASP A 357 24.28 7.65 3.05
N GLU A 358 24.51 6.95 4.16
CA GLU A 358 25.84 6.72 4.75
C GLU A 358 26.69 8.00 4.96
N PHE A 359 26.05 9.08 5.39
CA PHE A 359 26.64 10.41 5.46
C PHE A 359 27.87 10.51 6.39
N ASP A 360 28.05 9.62 7.37
CA ASP A 360 29.27 9.54 8.21
C ASP A 360 30.54 9.15 7.45
N LYS A 361 30.40 8.59 6.24
CA LYS A 361 31.52 8.21 5.36
C LYS A 361 31.96 9.35 4.43
N THR A 362 31.24 10.47 4.43
CA THR A 362 31.48 11.63 3.56
C THR A 362 32.86 12.27 3.77
N SER A 363 33.52 12.66 2.67
CA SER A 363 34.80 13.37 2.70
C SER A 363 34.64 14.85 3.09
N LYS A 364 35.70 15.48 3.62
CA LYS A 364 35.68 16.91 3.98
C LYS A 364 35.40 17.83 2.78
N GLU A 365 35.82 17.42 1.59
CA GLU A 365 35.63 18.15 0.34
C GLU A 365 34.14 18.24 -0.03
N ILE A 366 33.41 17.13 0.10
CA ILE A 366 31.97 17.08 -0.12
C ILE A 366 31.23 17.91 0.95
N LEU A 367 31.61 17.77 2.22
CA LEU A 367 31.02 18.57 3.32
C LEU A 367 31.11 20.07 3.03
N HIS A 368 32.28 20.55 2.56
CA HIS A 368 32.46 21.96 2.22
C HIS A 368 31.54 22.38 1.06
N SER A 369 31.40 21.54 0.04
CA SER A 369 30.54 21.81 -1.11
C SER A 369 29.05 21.89 -0.72
N LEU A 370 28.63 21.12 0.30
CA LEU A 370 27.26 21.12 0.80
C LEU A 370 26.92 22.31 1.71
N LEU A 371 27.91 23.02 2.27
CA LEU A 371 27.66 24.13 3.22
C LEU A 371 26.79 25.24 2.62
N LEU A 372 27.06 25.62 1.37
CA LEU A 372 26.34 26.71 0.72
C LEU A 372 24.91 26.29 0.37
N VAL A 373 24.76 25.09 -0.20
CA VAL A 373 23.46 24.60 -0.67
C VAL A 373 22.52 24.28 0.48
N CYS A 374 23.02 23.65 1.56
CA CYS A 374 22.23 23.36 2.76
C CYS A 374 22.02 24.58 3.67
N GLY A 375 22.74 25.68 3.42
CA GLY A 375 22.63 26.91 4.21
C GLY A 375 21.77 27.96 3.52
N SER A 376 22.28 28.53 2.43
CA SER A 376 21.61 29.63 1.70
C SER A 376 20.53 29.15 0.74
N GLY A 377 20.47 27.84 0.45
CA GLY A 377 19.62 27.30 -0.61
C GLY A 377 20.03 27.74 -2.00
N ALA A 378 21.20 28.33 -2.21
CA ALA A 378 21.69 28.70 -3.54
C ALA A 378 22.74 27.70 -4.01
N TYR A 379 22.57 27.22 -5.24
CA TYR A 379 23.54 26.40 -5.97
C TYR A 379 23.86 27.06 -7.32
N TYR A 380 25.06 26.82 -7.85
CA TYR A 380 25.39 27.19 -9.22
C TYR A 380 25.66 25.89 -9.99
N ASP A 381 24.84 25.62 -10.99
CA ASP A 381 24.95 24.43 -11.84
C ASP A 381 26.36 24.39 -12.45
N ARG A 382 27.08 23.29 -12.23
CA ARG A 382 28.48 23.17 -12.66
C ARG A 382 28.62 23.09 -14.18
N ARG A 383 27.56 22.74 -14.91
CA ARG A 383 27.58 22.60 -16.38
C ARG A 383 27.64 23.95 -17.09
N ASN A 384 26.87 24.92 -16.60
CA ASN A 384 26.61 26.19 -17.31
C ASN A 384 26.76 27.43 -16.40
N ASN A 385 27.05 27.25 -15.11
CA ASN A 385 27.15 28.30 -14.09
C ASN A 385 25.85 29.10 -13.85
N THR A 386 24.69 28.51 -14.14
CA THR A 386 23.40 29.14 -13.83
C THR A 386 23.05 28.96 -12.36
N ARG A 387 22.51 30.00 -11.73
CA ARG A 387 22.03 29.92 -10.34
C ARG A 387 20.76 29.06 -10.28
N VAL A 388 20.73 28.16 -9.31
CA VAL A 388 19.63 27.25 -8.97
C VAL A 388 19.17 27.56 -7.54
N ASP A 389 17.86 27.68 -7.36
CA ASP A 389 17.18 27.86 -6.08
C ASP A 389 16.80 26.51 -5.46
N CYS A 390 17.58 26.09 -4.47
CA CYS A 390 17.37 24.94 -3.60
C CYS A 390 16.77 25.32 -2.24
N SER A 391 16.21 26.53 -2.09
CA SER A 391 15.64 26.99 -0.82
C SER A 391 14.54 26.09 -0.30
N LYS A 392 13.79 25.42 -1.19
CA LYS A 392 12.68 24.48 -0.90
C LYS A 392 13.10 23.01 -0.86
N THR A 393 14.39 22.72 -0.96
CA THR A 393 14.90 21.35 -0.94
C THR A 393 14.96 20.81 0.48
N LEU A 394 14.36 19.64 0.69
CA LEU A 394 14.45 18.86 1.93
C LEU A 394 15.68 17.97 1.87
N TRP A 395 16.67 18.22 2.72
CA TRP A 395 17.87 17.40 2.82
C TRP A 395 17.73 16.40 3.95
N ILE A 396 17.88 15.12 3.64
CA ILE A 396 17.86 14.04 4.62
C ILE A 396 19.25 13.40 4.65
N LEU A 397 19.89 13.42 5.82
CA LEU A 397 21.21 12.84 6.05
C LEU A 397 21.04 11.56 6.88
N ALA A 398 21.19 10.36 6.31
CA ALA A 398 21.22 9.15 7.13
C ALA A 398 22.64 8.84 7.58
N THR A 399 22.82 8.61 8.87
CA THR A 399 24.13 8.31 9.45
C THR A 399 24.02 7.32 10.60
N ASN A 400 25.07 6.52 10.76
CA ASN A 400 25.27 5.65 11.92
C ASN A 400 26.08 6.36 13.04
N LEU A 401 26.27 7.67 12.91
CA LEU A 401 26.89 8.48 13.95
C LEU A 401 25.86 8.71 15.07
N GLY A 402 26.21 8.35 16.30
CA GLY A 402 25.32 8.45 17.47
C GLY A 402 24.66 7.12 17.87
N ASP A 403 24.96 6.01 17.17
CA ASP A 403 24.33 4.72 17.42
C ASP A 403 24.49 4.25 18.87
N LYS A 404 25.70 4.36 19.43
CA LYS A 404 25.99 3.92 20.80
C LYS A 404 25.24 4.74 21.85
N GLU A 405 25.15 6.05 21.64
CA GLU A 405 24.45 6.97 22.52
C GLU A 405 22.94 6.71 22.48
N ILE A 406 22.40 6.44 21.28
CA ILE A 406 21.00 6.07 21.08
C ILE A 406 20.68 4.70 21.70
N GLU A 407 21.55 3.70 21.52
CA GLU A 407 21.39 2.38 22.13
C GLU A 407 21.48 2.43 23.66
N ARG A 408 22.44 3.20 24.19
CA ARG A 408 22.55 3.44 25.64
C ARG A 408 21.28 4.10 26.18
N PHE A 409 20.83 5.18 25.55
CA PHE A 409 19.58 5.86 25.89
C PHE A 409 18.39 4.89 25.84
N TYR A 410 18.30 4.08 24.79
CA TYR A 410 17.23 3.09 24.66
C TYR A 410 17.21 2.09 25.83
N ASN A 411 18.38 1.53 26.18
CA ASN A 411 18.53 0.55 27.24
C ASN A 411 18.23 1.12 28.63
N GLU A 412 18.57 2.40 28.86
CA GLU A 412 18.38 3.09 30.14
C GLU A 412 16.94 3.63 30.30
N HIS A 413 16.32 4.18 29.25
CA HIS A 413 15.07 4.96 29.35
C HIS A 413 13.82 4.30 28.80
N MET A 414 13.89 3.09 28.24
CA MET A 414 12.68 2.27 27.98
C MET A 414 11.84 1.99 29.25
N LYS A 415 12.29 2.49 30.42
CA LYS A 415 11.55 2.49 31.68
C LYS A 415 11.10 3.82 32.26
N LYS A 416 11.35 5.02 31.69
CA LYS A 416 10.70 6.35 32.01
C LYS A 416 11.63 7.54 31.71
N LYS A 417 11.16 8.53 30.92
CA LYS A 417 11.26 10.02 31.08
C LYS A 417 11.64 10.77 29.77
N PRO A 418 10.90 11.85 29.40
CA PRO A 418 11.25 12.72 28.26
C PRO A 418 12.45 13.66 28.48
N GLU A 419 12.87 13.92 29.72
CA GLU A 419 13.93 14.91 30.00
C GLU A 419 15.31 14.46 29.51
N GLU A 420 15.58 13.16 29.54
CA GLU A 420 16.87 12.55 29.17
C GLU A 420 17.03 12.49 27.64
N GLU A 421 15.92 12.58 26.89
CA GLU A 421 15.91 12.63 25.42
C GLU A 421 16.64 13.87 24.88
N ARG A 422 16.49 15.01 25.57
CA ARG A 422 17.17 16.27 25.20
C ARG A 422 18.67 16.18 25.40
N GLU A 423 19.11 15.48 26.44
CA GLU A 423 20.53 15.29 26.74
C GLU A 423 21.18 14.40 25.67
N THR A 424 20.54 13.29 25.31
CA THR A 424 21.02 12.43 24.22
C THR A 424 21.10 13.17 22.88
N ILE A 425 20.11 14.00 22.54
CA ILE A 425 20.17 14.81 21.31
C ILE A 425 21.35 15.81 21.37
N TYR A 426 21.63 16.39 22.55
CA TYR A 426 22.77 17.28 22.74
C TYR A 426 24.11 16.54 22.58
N GLU A 427 24.24 15.33 23.14
CA GLU A 427 25.41 14.47 22.97
C GLU A 427 25.63 14.12 21.49
N ILE A 428 24.57 13.70 20.78
CA ILE A 428 24.62 13.39 19.33
C ILE A 428 25.05 14.63 18.53
N ARG A 429 24.51 15.81 18.85
CA ARG A 429 24.96 17.07 18.21
C ARG A 429 26.44 17.38 18.52
N GLY A 430 26.93 17.02 19.70
CA GLY A 430 28.35 17.07 20.04
C GLY A 430 29.19 16.18 19.13
N LEU A 431 28.74 14.95 18.86
CA LEU A 431 29.41 14.03 17.92
C LEU A 431 29.41 14.57 16.49
N PHE A 432 28.30 15.14 16.05
CA PHE A 432 28.19 15.77 14.73
C PHE A 432 29.16 16.93 14.60
N THR A 433 29.26 17.77 15.63
CA THR A 433 30.23 18.87 15.68
C THR A 433 31.67 18.37 15.60
N LYS A 434 32.01 17.25 16.27
CA LYS A 434 33.33 16.63 16.18
C LYS A 434 33.62 16.04 14.79
N LYS A 435 32.64 15.41 14.15
CA LYS A 435 32.80 14.72 12.86
C LYS A 435 32.71 15.65 11.65
N PHE A 436 31.66 16.48 11.58
CA PHE A 436 31.33 17.33 10.44
C PHE A 436 31.80 18.79 10.61
N GLY A 437 32.18 19.19 11.84
CA GLY A 437 32.54 20.56 12.17
C GLY A 437 31.33 21.45 12.48
N ALA A 438 31.54 22.44 13.34
CA ALA A 438 30.49 23.40 13.73
C ALA A 438 29.78 24.10 12.54
N PRO A 439 30.47 24.49 11.44
CA PRO A 439 29.82 25.16 10.32
C PRO A 439 28.72 24.32 9.65
N PHE A 440 28.94 23.00 9.52
CA PHE A 440 27.96 22.10 8.91
C PHE A 440 26.90 21.68 9.92
N THR A 441 27.29 21.35 11.16
CA THR A 441 26.32 20.98 12.22
C THR A 441 25.32 22.09 12.49
N GLY A 442 25.74 23.36 12.39
CA GLY A 442 24.85 24.52 12.50
C GLY A 442 23.78 24.63 11.40
N ARG A 443 23.91 23.88 10.29
CA ARG A 443 22.90 23.80 9.22
C ARG A 443 21.86 22.70 9.46
N ILE A 444 22.13 21.75 10.35
CA ILE A 444 21.19 20.66 10.65
C ILE A 444 20.08 21.19 11.56
N ASN A 445 18.89 21.40 11.00
CA ASN A 445 17.74 21.91 11.74
C ASN A 445 17.31 20.93 12.83
N VAL A 446 17.16 19.65 12.49
CA VAL A 446 16.67 18.60 13.39
C VAL A 446 17.50 17.33 13.29
N VAL A 447 17.80 16.74 14.45
CA VAL A 447 18.34 15.38 14.56
C VAL A 447 17.17 14.47 14.92
N VAL A 448 16.95 13.45 14.10
CA VAL A 448 15.84 12.50 14.23
C VAL A 448 16.42 11.16 14.69
N PRO A 449 16.25 10.77 15.97
CA PRO A 449 16.76 9.51 16.48
C PRO A 449 15.86 8.34 16.07
N PHE A 450 16.47 7.27 15.56
CA PHE A 450 15.85 5.98 15.27
C PHE A 450 16.27 4.98 16.33
N LEU A 451 15.28 4.42 17.03
CA LEU A 451 15.51 3.58 18.20
C LEU A 451 15.58 2.09 17.82
N PRO A 452 16.27 1.24 18.59
CA PRO A 452 16.09 -0.19 18.54
C PRO A 452 14.61 -0.61 18.66
N PHE A 453 14.23 -1.72 18.02
CA PHE A 453 12.88 -2.25 18.16
C PHE A 453 12.67 -2.91 19.53
N ASN A 454 11.49 -2.70 20.12
CA ASN A 454 11.07 -3.47 21.29
C ASN A 454 10.50 -4.84 20.90
N GLU A 455 10.30 -5.74 21.89
CA GLU A 455 9.83 -7.11 21.64
C GLU A 455 8.51 -7.16 20.85
N THR A 456 7.59 -6.22 21.10
CA THR A 456 6.33 -6.13 20.36
C THR A 456 6.59 -5.70 18.92
N GLU A 457 7.39 -4.65 18.70
CA GLU A 457 7.76 -4.18 17.37
C GLU A 457 8.49 -5.26 16.56
N CYS A 458 9.40 -6.02 17.17
CA CYS A 458 10.07 -7.15 16.53
C CYS A 458 9.07 -8.21 16.06
N ALA A 459 8.06 -8.52 16.86
CA ALA A 459 6.97 -9.41 16.45
C ALA A 459 6.21 -8.82 15.25
N ILE A 460 5.83 -7.54 15.27
CA ILE A 460 5.10 -6.93 14.15
C ILE A 460 5.94 -6.89 12.86
N VAL A 461 7.23 -6.58 12.95
CA VAL A 461 8.16 -6.61 11.81
C VAL A 461 8.29 -8.02 11.23
N THR A 462 8.39 -9.03 12.10
CA THR A 462 8.43 -10.44 11.69
C THR A 462 7.14 -10.84 10.98
N HIS A 463 5.99 -10.45 11.51
CA HIS A 463 4.70 -10.71 10.89
C HIS A 463 4.55 -9.98 9.54
N LYS A 464 5.05 -8.74 9.40
CA LYS A 464 5.12 -8.04 8.10
C LYS A 464 5.88 -8.87 7.07
N PHE A 465 7.07 -9.36 7.38
CA PHE A 465 7.85 -10.17 6.43
C PHE A 465 7.20 -11.51 6.08
N LEU A 466 6.43 -12.10 7.01
CA LEU A 466 5.63 -13.28 6.70
C LEU A 466 4.45 -12.92 5.80
N LEU A 467 3.74 -11.82 6.03
CA LEU A 467 2.68 -11.35 5.13
C LEU A 467 3.19 -11.06 3.72
N ASP A 468 4.34 -10.39 3.60
CA ASP A 468 5.00 -10.15 2.31
C ASP A 468 5.26 -11.48 1.58
N PHE A 469 5.60 -12.54 2.34
CA PHE A 469 5.77 -13.88 1.80
C PHE A 469 4.46 -14.57 1.41
N VAL A 470 3.37 -14.37 2.18
CA VAL A 470 2.02 -14.85 1.80
C VAL A 470 1.62 -14.26 0.45
N ASP A 471 1.82 -12.96 0.28
CA ASP A 471 1.46 -12.26 -0.97
C ASP A 471 2.38 -12.70 -2.14
N GLU A 472 3.63 -13.07 -1.87
CA GLU A 472 4.59 -13.61 -2.85
C GLU A 472 4.17 -14.99 -3.38
N VAL A 473 3.89 -15.96 -2.50
CA VAL A 473 3.57 -17.36 -2.89
C VAL A 473 2.15 -17.53 -3.42
N ARG A 474 1.30 -16.51 -3.24
CA ARG A 474 -0.07 -16.49 -3.76
C ARG A 474 -0.13 -16.17 -5.26
N GLN A 475 0.90 -15.53 -5.81
CA GLN A 475 0.95 -15.20 -7.24
C GLN A 475 0.93 -16.47 -8.08
N ASP A 476 0.36 -16.40 -9.28
CA ASP A 476 0.26 -17.55 -10.19
C ASP A 476 1.64 -18.05 -10.61
N ILE A 477 1.75 -19.35 -10.85
CA ILE A 477 2.94 -19.97 -11.42
C ILE A 477 3.08 -19.50 -12.87
N GLU A 478 4.27 -19.08 -13.26
CA GLU A 478 4.58 -18.64 -14.63
C GLU A 478 5.86 -19.34 -15.11
N ILE A 479 5.76 -20.24 -16.09
CA ILE A 479 6.89 -20.99 -16.65
C ILE A 479 7.28 -20.45 -18.03
N ARG A 480 7.03 -19.16 -18.26
CA ARG A 480 7.44 -18.49 -19.49
C ARG A 480 8.96 -18.31 -19.53
N PRO A 481 9.59 -18.26 -20.73
CA PRO A 481 11.03 -18.09 -20.85
C PRO A 481 11.53 -16.75 -20.25
N ASP A 482 10.68 -15.72 -20.26
CA ASP A 482 11.03 -14.35 -19.83
C ASP A 482 10.87 -14.13 -18.32
N VAL A 483 9.93 -14.83 -17.67
CA VAL A 483 9.66 -14.75 -16.23
C VAL A 483 9.38 -16.17 -15.72
N LYS A 484 10.22 -16.64 -14.80
CA LYS A 484 10.14 -17.98 -14.22
C LYS A 484 9.75 -17.91 -12.75
N ARG A 485 8.46 -18.11 -12.45
CA ARG A 485 7.93 -18.28 -11.10
C ARG A 485 7.48 -19.73 -10.92
N TYR A 486 8.37 -20.56 -10.38
CA TYR A 486 8.10 -21.99 -10.12
C TYR A 486 7.33 -22.27 -8.83
N VAL A 487 7.13 -21.24 -7.99
CA VAL A 487 6.43 -21.36 -6.71
C VAL A 487 5.34 -20.30 -6.71
N GLY A 488 4.10 -20.74 -6.63
CA GLY A 488 2.93 -19.88 -6.79
C GLY A 488 1.63 -20.64 -6.52
N HIS A 489 0.50 -19.96 -6.64
CA HIS A 489 -0.85 -20.53 -6.46
C HIS A 489 -1.06 -21.27 -5.14
N CYS A 490 -0.39 -20.80 -4.09
CA CYS A 490 -0.44 -21.39 -2.75
C CYS A 490 -0.90 -20.37 -1.72
N HIS A 491 -1.53 -20.85 -0.65
CA HIS A 491 -1.86 -20.05 0.51
C HIS A 491 -0.98 -20.44 1.69
N PHE A 492 -0.05 -19.56 2.06
CA PHE A 492 0.69 -19.69 3.31
C PHE A 492 -0.13 -19.09 4.46
N ASP A 493 -0.73 -19.95 5.28
CA ASP A 493 -1.64 -19.52 6.35
C ASP A 493 -0.92 -19.42 7.69
N ILE A 494 -0.71 -18.20 8.14
CA ILE A 494 -0.04 -17.91 9.42
C ILE A 494 -0.99 -18.15 10.62
N GLY A 495 -2.31 -18.29 10.41
CA GLY A 495 -3.34 -18.41 11.44
C GLY A 495 -3.38 -17.20 12.37
N ASP A 496 -3.63 -17.43 13.68
CA ASP A 496 -3.50 -16.38 14.70
C ASP A 496 -2.04 -15.90 14.85
N GLY A 497 -1.07 -16.71 14.40
CA GLY A 497 0.33 -16.37 14.12
C GLY A 497 1.19 -15.90 15.28
N THR A 498 0.55 -15.54 16.39
CA THR A 498 1.10 -14.63 17.39
C THR A 498 2.24 -15.30 18.15
N ASP A 499 2.08 -16.57 18.52
CA ASP A 499 3.12 -17.31 19.24
C ASP A 499 4.30 -17.67 18.34
N LEU A 500 4.05 -18.01 17.08
CA LEU A 500 5.10 -18.27 16.09
C LEU A 500 5.94 -17.01 15.86
N VAL A 501 5.27 -15.89 15.59
CA VAL A 501 5.90 -14.59 15.33
C VAL A 501 6.69 -14.12 16.55
N ARG A 502 6.12 -14.20 17.76
CA ARG A 502 6.84 -13.86 19.01
C ARG A 502 8.04 -14.77 19.23
N HIS A 503 7.92 -16.07 18.95
CA HIS A 503 9.03 -17.00 19.08
C HIS A 503 10.17 -16.67 18.12
N ILE A 504 9.86 -16.40 16.85
CA ILE A 504 10.86 -15.98 15.85
C ILE A 504 11.52 -14.67 16.30
N ALA A 505 10.72 -13.66 16.66
CA ALA A 505 11.23 -12.36 17.09
C ALA A 505 12.17 -12.48 18.29
N LYS A 506 11.80 -13.25 19.31
CA LYS A 506 12.59 -13.41 20.54
C LYS A 506 13.89 -14.17 20.35
N THR A 507 13.90 -15.17 19.46
CA THR A 507 15.09 -16.03 19.25
C THR A 507 16.07 -15.47 18.24
N SER A 508 15.61 -14.62 17.31
CA SER A 508 16.43 -14.17 16.17
C SER A 508 16.81 -12.70 16.18
N TYR A 509 16.12 -11.83 16.94
CA TYR A 509 16.39 -10.40 16.90
C TYR A 509 17.75 -10.05 17.51
N THR A 510 18.57 -9.34 16.74
CA THR A 510 19.81 -8.72 17.23
C THR A 510 19.76 -7.20 16.98
N PRO A 511 19.96 -6.35 18.00
CA PRO A 511 19.96 -4.90 17.85
C PRO A 511 20.94 -4.40 16.79
N GLU A 512 22.10 -5.04 16.61
CA GLU A 512 23.13 -4.60 15.68
C GLU A 512 22.70 -4.74 14.20
N LEU A 513 21.82 -5.72 13.91
CA LEU A 513 21.31 -5.97 12.56
C LEU A 513 19.90 -5.40 12.36
N GLY A 514 19.21 -5.01 13.43
CA GLY A 514 17.83 -4.52 13.41
C GLY A 514 16.90 -5.49 12.69
N ALA A 515 16.03 -4.98 11.82
CA ALA A 515 15.07 -5.78 11.05
C ALA A 515 15.72 -6.81 10.10
N ARG A 516 17.03 -6.70 9.79
CA ARG A 516 17.73 -7.66 8.91
C ARG A 516 17.81 -9.04 9.56
N SER A 517 18.00 -9.10 10.88
CA SER A 517 18.02 -10.37 11.64
C SER A 517 16.67 -11.11 11.54
N LEU A 518 15.57 -10.37 11.69
CA LEU A 518 14.20 -10.89 11.57
C LEU A 518 13.90 -11.38 10.15
N ARG A 519 14.35 -10.62 9.13
CA ARG A 519 14.22 -11.03 7.73
C ARG A 519 14.95 -12.34 7.45
N GLN A 520 16.16 -12.49 7.99
CA GLN A 520 16.93 -13.73 7.86
C GLN A 520 16.21 -14.91 8.54
N ALA A 521 15.62 -14.70 9.71
CA ALA A 521 14.84 -15.75 10.38
C ALA A 521 13.58 -16.14 9.59
N VAL A 522 12.89 -15.18 8.98
CA VAL A 522 11.76 -15.47 8.07
C VAL A 522 12.22 -16.22 6.83
N ASN A 523 13.40 -15.92 6.27
CA ASN A 523 13.96 -16.70 5.16
C ASN A 523 14.16 -18.18 5.53
N ASN A 524 14.51 -18.50 6.78
CA ASN A 524 14.57 -19.89 7.23
C ASN A 524 13.18 -20.56 7.21
N VAL A 525 12.11 -19.83 7.52
CA VAL A 525 10.73 -20.33 7.38
C VAL A 525 10.37 -20.52 5.91
N LYS A 526 10.77 -19.59 5.02
CA LYS A 526 10.60 -19.74 3.57
C LYS A 526 11.28 -21.01 3.05
N LEU A 527 12.50 -21.29 3.49
CA LEU A 527 13.20 -22.52 3.10
C LEU A 527 12.41 -23.77 3.52
N LYS A 528 11.87 -23.80 4.74
CA LYS A 528 11.03 -24.91 5.22
C LYS A 528 9.74 -25.05 4.43
N PHE A 529 9.14 -23.94 4.02
CA PHE A 529 7.99 -23.94 3.10
C PHE A 529 8.37 -24.53 1.74
N ILE A 530 9.48 -24.09 1.14
CA ILE A 530 9.92 -24.58 -0.17
C ILE A 530 10.14 -26.09 -0.12
N LEU A 531 10.78 -26.60 0.94
CA LEU A 531 10.95 -28.05 1.12
C LEU A 531 9.61 -28.78 1.27
N ALA A 532 8.66 -28.21 2.01
CA ALA A 532 7.32 -28.79 2.13
C ALA A 532 6.56 -28.77 0.79
N TYR A 533 6.67 -27.68 0.03
CA TYR A 533 6.07 -27.51 -1.30
C TYR A 533 6.62 -28.51 -2.31
N LEU A 534 7.94 -28.68 -2.36
CA LEU A 534 8.59 -29.64 -3.26
C LEU A 534 8.31 -31.10 -2.89
N ASN A 535 8.06 -31.39 -1.61
CA ASN A 535 7.72 -32.73 -1.15
C ASN A 535 6.24 -33.08 -1.35
N ASP A 536 5.36 -32.09 -1.51
CA ASP A 536 3.92 -32.27 -1.77
C ASP A 536 3.64 -32.22 -3.29
N ASP A 537 4.41 -32.97 -4.07
CA ASP A 537 4.38 -32.91 -5.54
C ASP A 537 3.19 -33.66 -6.16
N GLY A 538 2.52 -34.52 -5.39
CA GLY A 538 1.48 -35.42 -5.90
C GLY A 538 1.93 -36.23 -7.13
N GLY A 539 3.24 -36.38 -7.35
CA GLY A 539 3.87 -36.95 -8.54
C GLY A 539 3.69 -36.17 -9.86
N LYS A 540 3.31 -34.88 -9.83
CA LYS A 540 3.07 -34.06 -11.03
C LYS A 540 4.12 -32.98 -11.22
N LEU A 541 4.47 -32.70 -12.48
CA LEU A 541 5.33 -31.58 -12.83
C LEU A 541 4.58 -30.25 -12.69
N ILE A 542 5.32 -29.22 -12.28
CA ILE A 542 4.83 -27.84 -12.24
C ILE A 542 4.64 -27.38 -13.67
N THR A 543 3.42 -26.96 -14.02
CA THR A 543 3.04 -26.42 -15.33
C THR A 543 2.16 -25.18 -15.13
N ASP A 544 1.96 -24.37 -16.17
CA ASP A 544 1.02 -23.24 -16.08
C ASP A 544 -0.42 -23.71 -15.76
N GLU A 545 -0.76 -24.96 -16.10
CA GLU A 545 -2.04 -25.63 -15.77
C GLU A 545 -2.20 -25.89 -14.25
N THR A 546 -1.11 -25.86 -13.49
CA THR A 546 -1.16 -26.01 -12.02
C THR A 546 -1.98 -24.89 -11.36
N ASN A 547 -2.09 -23.73 -12.01
CA ASN A 547 -2.93 -22.61 -11.53
C ASN A 547 -4.45 -22.91 -11.58
N GLU A 548 -4.87 -23.96 -12.28
CA GLU A 548 -6.28 -24.36 -12.33
C GLU A 548 -6.68 -25.29 -11.17
N SER A 549 -5.69 -25.81 -10.43
CA SER A 549 -5.91 -26.69 -9.27
C SER A 549 -6.46 -25.91 -8.07
N PRO A 550 -7.12 -26.55 -7.09
CA PRO A 550 -7.47 -25.88 -5.84
C PRO A 550 -6.20 -25.39 -5.13
N LEU A 551 -6.25 -24.18 -4.57
CA LEU A 551 -5.16 -23.61 -3.78
C LEU A 551 -4.69 -24.61 -2.73
N GLN A 552 -3.37 -24.87 -2.67
CA GLN A 552 -2.77 -25.65 -1.59
C GLN A 552 -2.52 -24.75 -0.38
N ARG A 553 -2.79 -25.24 0.84
CA ARG A 553 -2.56 -24.48 2.07
C ARG A 553 -1.35 -25.01 2.81
N PHE A 554 -0.47 -24.11 3.21
CA PHE A 554 0.70 -24.43 4.01
C PHE A 554 0.64 -23.70 5.34
N VAL A 555 0.77 -24.44 6.44
CA VAL A 555 0.65 -23.89 7.80
C VAL A 555 1.95 -24.08 8.56
N PRO A 556 2.63 -23.00 9.01
CA PRO A 556 3.76 -23.10 9.91
C PRO A 556 3.28 -23.42 11.34
N ARG A 557 3.82 -24.48 11.94
CA ARG A 557 3.53 -24.89 13.31
C ARG A 557 4.80 -24.89 14.16
N LEU A 558 4.62 -24.50 15.42
CA LEU A 558 5.67 -24.54 16.43
C LEU A 558 5.56 -25.86 17.22
N ILE A 559 6.49 -26.78 16.98
CA ILE A 559 6.57 -28.06 17.67
C ILE A 559 7.52 -27.91 18.86
N THR A 560 7.08 -28.31 20.04
CA THR A 560 7.93 -28.33 21.24
C THR A 560 8.44 -29.75 21.45
N HIS A 561 9.76 -29.92 21.42
CA HIS A 561 10.42 -31.20 21.66
C HIS A 561 10.52 -31.49 23.17
N SER A 562 10.73 -32.75 23.52
CA SER A 562 10.79 -33.25 24.90
C SER A 562 11.84 -32.54 25.78
N GLY A 563 12.83 -31.87 25.18
CA GLY A 563 13.86 -31.06 25.85
C GLY A 563 13.55 -29.55 25.97
N GLY A 564 12.33 -29.12 25.63
CA GLY A 564 11.91 -27.71 25.69
C GLY A 564 12.39 -26.85 24.52
N SER A 565 13.17 -27.39 23.59
CA SER A 565 13.48 -26.73 22.32
C SER A 565 12.23 -26.66 21.45
N LYS A 566 12.06 -25.52 20.78
CA LYS A 566 10.95 -25.28 19.87
C LYS A 566 11.48 -25.26 18.45
N GLU A 567 10.78 -25.94 17.56
CA GLU A 567 11.12 -26.01 16.16
C GLU A 567 9.91 -25.58 15.32
N ILE A 568 10.18 -24.85 14.24
CA ILE A 568 9.17 -24.46 13.26
C ILE A 568 9.12 -25.54 12.18
N VAL A 569 7.95 -26.09 11.89
CA VAL A 569 7.72 -27.03 10.77
C VAL A 569 6.58 -26.47 9.91
N VAL A 570 6.68 -26.62 8.59
CA VAL A 570 5.62 -26.22 7.66
C VAL A 570 4.93 -27.48 7.17
N LEU A 571 3.61 -27.53 7.29
CA LEU A 571 2.78 -28.66 6.88
C LEU A 571 1.87 -28.26 5.73
N ALA A 572 1.74 -29.13 4.72
CA ALA A 572 0.71 -29.02 3.70
C ALA A 572 -0.63 -29.53 4.24
N GLU A 573 -1.70 -28.77 4.05
CA GLU A 573 -3.07 -29.12 4.40
C GLU A 573 -3.99 -28.88 3.19
N PRO A 574 -4.96 -29.77 2.91
CA PRO A 574 -5.94 -29.50 1.87
C PRO A 574 -6.86 -28.34 2.27
N LEU A 575 -7.01 -27.35 1.39
CA LEU A 575 -8.01 -26.29 1.56
C LEU A 575 -9.41 -26.87 1.35
N LYS A 576 -10.20 -26.92 2.42
CA LYS A 576 -11.66 -27.10 2.31
C LYS A 576 -12.27 -25.80 1.79
N CYS A 577 -12.11 -25.50 0.50
CA CYS A 577 -12.97 -24.51 -0.13
C CYS A 577 -14.40 -25.09 -0.13
N LYS A 578 -15.34 -24.42 0.55
CA LYS A 578 -16.76 -24.66 0.26
C LYS A 578 -16.98 -24.27 -1.20
N PRO A 579 -17.62 -25.11 -2.01
CA PRO A 579 -17.83 -24.80 -3.42
C PRO A 579 -18.57 -23.47 -3.54
N VAL A 580 -18.03 -22.57 -4.34
CA VAL A 580 -18.80 -21.47 -4.91
C VAL A 580 -19.89 -22.14 -5.73
N LEU A 581 -21.16 -21.89 -5.36
CA LEU A 581 -22.28 -22.35 -6.15
C LEU A 581 -22.24 -21.57 -7.48
N ASP A 582 -21.66 -22.17 -8.50
CA ASP A 582 -21.96 -21.81 -9.87
C ASP A 582 -23.43 -22.14 -10.11
N SER A 583 -24.26 -21.10 -10.06
CA SER A 583 -25.56 -21.14 -10.71
C SER A 583 -25.30 -21.17 -12.21
N ASP A 584 -25.21 -22.37 -12.79
CA ASP A 584 -25.84 -22.74 -14.07
C ASP A 584 -25.29 -24.08 -14.58
N SER A 585 -26.02 -25.16 -14.31
CA SER A 585 -26.14 -26.30 -15.23
C SER A 585 -27.36 -27.13 -14.88
N SER A 586 -28.50 -26.67 -15.37
CA SER A 586 -29.57 -27.60 -15.71
C SER A 586 -29.06 -28.51 -16.84
N GLN A 587 -29.00 -29.81 -16.60
CA GLN A 587 -29.59 -30.89 -17.41
C GLN A 587 -28.85 -32.22 -17.22
N GLY A 588 -29.63 -33.31 -17.13
CA GLY A 588 -29.17 -34.65 -17.50
C GLY A 588 -29.13 -35.68 -16.38
N SER A 589 -30.29 -36.05 -15.82
CA SER A 589 -30.46 -37.33 -15.14
C SER A 589 -30.17 -38.48 -16.11
N THR A 590 -29.16 -39.30 -15.86
CA THR A 590 -29.12 -40.65 -16.42
C THR A 590 -28.60 -41.62 -15.36
N THR A 591 -29.51 -42.47 -14.91
CA THR A 591 -29.29 -43.68 -14.12
C THR A 591 -28.39 -44.66 -14.89
N VAL A 592 -27.29 -45.14 -14.29
CA VAL A 592 -26.72 -46.46 -14.60
C VAL A 592 -26.23 -47.13 -13.31
N SER A 593 -26.50 -48.42 -13.29
CA SER A 593 -26.46 -49.47 -12.28
C SER A 593 -25.14 -49.77 -11.57
N MET A 594 -25.30 -50.25 -10.34
CA MET A 594 -24.39 -51.10 -9.57
C MET A 594 -23.87 -52.30 -10.39
N THR A 595 -22.59 -52.61 -10.22
CA THR A 595 -22.07 -53.98 -10.15
C THR A 595 -20.90 -54.04 -9.19
N ASP A 596 -21.03 -54.91 -8.20
CA ASP A 596 -19.99 -55.40 -7.31
C ASP A 596 -18.91 -56.15 -8.08
N SER A 597 -17.67 -56.06 -7.62
CA SER A 597 -16.74 -57.20 -7.59
C SER A 597 -15.57 -56.89 -6.65
N ASP A 598 -15.52 -57.68 -5.58
CA ASP A 598 -14.36 -57.93 -4.73
C ASP A 598 -13.13 -58.34 -5.58
N ASP A 599 -11.94 -57.95 -5.15
CA ASP A 599 -10.85 -58.90 -4.95
C ASP A 599 -9.68 -58.30 -4.16
N SER A 600 -9.03 -59.21 -3.47
CA SER A 600 -8.21 -59.14 -2.28
C SER A 600 -6.71 -58.87 -2.48
N ASP A 601 -6.11 -58.40 -1.38
CA ASP A 601 -4.79 -58.74 -0.81
C ASP A 601 -3.47 -58.18 -1.36
N ASP A 602 -2.62 -57.89 -0.36
CA ASP A 602 -1.17 -57.96 -0.30
C ASP A 602 -0.29 -56.78 -0.79
N ASP A 603 0.16 -56.00 0.21
CA ASP A 603 1.51 -56.12 0.80
C ASP A 603 2.50 -54.94 0.78
N VAL A 604 3.19 -54.86 1.91
CA VAL A 604 4.55 -54.33 2.14
C VAL A 604 4.76 -52.81 2.21
N ILE A 605 4.78 -52.36 3.47
CA ILE A 605 5.54 -51.22 3.97
C ILE A 605 7.06 -51.51 3.80
N MET A 606 7.78 -50.65 3.07
CA MET A 606 9.20 -50.42 3.33
C MET A 606 9.62 -48.96 3.11
N PRO A 607 10.58 -48.44 3.92
CA PRO A 607 11.00 -47.04 3.94
C PRO A 607 12.26 -46.80 3.11
N LEU A 608 12.38 -45.61 2.52
CA LEU A 608 13.61 -45.05 1.92
C LEU A 608 13.66 -43.58 2.42
N ARG A 609 14.62 -43.04 3.20
CA ARG A 609 16.10 -42.97 3.06
C ARG A 609 16.47 -42.72 1.59
N PHE A 610 16.76 -41.51 1.12
CA PHE A 610 17.61 -40.44 1.66
C PHE A 610 17.08 -39.04 1.31
#